data_AF-A0A0F9DL11-F1
#
_entry.id   AF-A0A0F9DL11-F1
#
_cell.length_a   1.000
_cell.length_b   1.000
_cell.length_c   1.000
_cell.angle_alpha   90.00
_cell.angle_beta   90.00
_cell.angle_gamma   90.00
#
_symmetry.space_group_name_H-M   'P 1'
#
loop_
_entity.id
_entity.type
_entity.pdbx_description
1 polymer ?
#
loop_
_entity_poly.entity_id
_entity_poly.type
_entity_poly.pdbx_seq_one_letter_code
_entity_poly.pdbx_strand_id
1 'polypeptide(L)'
;MGRHSAGVLTTAGTAARPMMSLFAGASNGGKLIEVGCFNTIATALAIFLSRLTAQGTPGAGLTEGKHDPASPSLMTAFGTHSADATLGDDLGYRAVLGAAIGSAVIWTIPKGIIIPVGTANGIGLILENGTGQACQAYFVWEE
;
A
#
# COMPACT_ATOMS: atom_id res chain seq x y z
N MET A 1 -20.09 -6.72 -2.34
CA MET A 1 -18.75 -6.25 -1.96
C MET A 1 -17.98 -6.11 -3.25
N GLY A 2 -17.70 -4.88 -3.67
CA GLY A 2 -16.96 -4.59 -4.89
C GLY A 2 -15.49 -4.93 -4.70
N ARG A 3 -14.84 -5.46 -5.74
CA ARG A 3 -13.40 -5.71 -5.74
C ARG A 3 -12.71 -4.63 -6.57
N HIS A 4 -11.62 -4.11 -6.01
CA HIS A 4 -10.91 -2.97 -6.56
C HIS A 4 -9.41 -3.21 -6.51
N SER A 5 -8.69 -2.58 -7.43
CA SER A 5 -7.23 -2.62 -7.45
C SER A 5 -6.64 -1.32 -7.96
N ALA A 6 -5.51 -0.93 -7.42
CA ALA A 6 -4.72 0.18 -7.93
C ALA A 6 -3.24 -0.18 -7.84
N GLY A 7 -2.46 0.30 -8.79
CA GLY A 7 -1.02 0.08 -8.84
C GLY A 7 -0.29 1.29 -9.40
N VAL A 8 0.97 1.44 -9.00
CA VAL A 8 1.79 2.58 -9.38
C VAL A 8 3.27 2.20 -9.36
N LEU A 9 4.09 2.87 -10.17
CA LEU A 9 5.52 2.96 -9.92
C LEU A 9 5.73 3.96 -8.78
N THR A 10 6.11 3.44 -7.62
CA THR A 10 6.41 4.27 -6.44
C THR A 10 7.69 5.08 -6.66
N THR A 11 7.84 6.14 -5.88
CA THR A 11 9.09 6.89 -5.75
C THR A 11 9.76 6.54 -4.41
N ALA A 12 10.70 7.35 -3.94
CA ALA A 12 11.47 7.05 -2.74
C ALA A 12 10.61 7.08 -1.46
N GLY A 13 10.19 5.90 -0.98
CA GLY A 13 9.69 5.73 0.38
C GLY A 13 10.83 5.70 1.41
N THR A 14 10.46 5.73 2.68
CA THR A 14 11.39 5.62 3.82
C THR A 14 10.78 4.72 4.89
N ALA A 15 11.50 4.53 5.99
CA ALA A 15 10.99 3.80 7.15
C ALA A 15 9.79 4.49 7.84
N ALA A 16 9.46 5.74 7.47
CA ALA A 16 8.28 6.48 7.97
C ALA A 16 7.33 6.94 6.86
N ARG A 17 7.79 6.96 5.60
CA ARG A 17 7.04 7.42 4.43
C ARG A 17 6.58 6.23 3.60
N PRO A 18 5.27 5.93 3.58
CA PRO A 18 4.76 4.86 2.74
C PRO A 18 5.13 5.06 1.28
N MET A 19 5.63 4.00 0.64
CA MET A 19 5.84 3.95 -0.81
C MET A 19 4.49 3.98 -1.55
N MET A 20 3.48 3.35 -0.95
CA MET A 20 2.10 3.32 -1.40
C MET A 20 1.21 3.14 -0.16
N SER A 21 0.00 3.69 -0.18
CA SER A 21 -0.96 3.54 0.92
C SER A 21 -2.38 3.37 0.43
N LEU A 22 -3.21 2.68 1.20
CA LEU A 22 -4.65 2.56 0.98
C LEU A 22 -5.37 3.12 2.21
N PHE A 23 -6.20 4.15 2.03
CA PHE A 23 -6.97 4.75 3.10
C PHE A 23 -8.46 4.50 2.94
N ALA A 24 -9.13 4.32 4.08
CA ALA A 24 -10.58 4.29 4.18
C ALA A 24 -11.20 5.67 3.92
N GLY A 25 -12.48 5.67 3.55
CA GLY A 25 -13.29 6.88 3.46
C GLY A 25 -13.82 7.33 4.82
N ALA A 26 -14.45 8.50 4.85
CA ALA A 26 -15.08 9.03 6.07
C ALA A 26 -16.23 8.15 6.61
N SER A 27 -16.94 7.46 5.71
CA SER A 27 -18.12 6.65 6.03
C SER A 27 -17.99 5.18 5.61
N ASN A 28 -16.84 4.79 5.05
CA ASN A 28 -16.62 3.47 4.47
C ASN A 28 -15.23 2.95 4.82
N GLY A 29 -15.17 1.68 5.22
CA GLY A 29 -13.94 0.92 5.34
C GLY A 29 -14.00 -0.28 4.40
N GLY A 30 -12.96 -1.11 4.43
CA GLY A 30 -12.88 -2.28 3.57
C GLY A 30 -11.84 -3.26 4.08
N LYS A 31 -11.40 -4.16 3.22
CA LYS A 31 -10.37 -5.15 3.56
C LYS A 31 -9.36 -5.29 2.45
N LEU A 32 -8.08 -5.23 2.80
CA LEU A 32 -6.97 -5.47 1.90
C LEU A 32 -6.82 -6.98 1.66
N ILE A 33 -6.92 -7.41 0.41
CA ILE A 33 -6.90 -8.83 0.00
C ILE A 33 -5.57 -9.23 -0.60
N GLU A 34 -4.89 -8.32 -1.30
CA GLU A 34 -3.60 -8.60 -1.90
C GLU A 34 -2.72 -7.36 -1.95
N VAL A 35 -1.43 -7.58 -1.79
CA VAL A 35 -0.38 -6.59 -2.02
C VAL A 35 0.72 -7.22 -2.84
N GLY A 36 1.15 -6.54 -3.90
CA GLY A 36 2.38 -6.88 -4.61
C GLY A 36 3.39 -5.75 -4.54
N CYS A 37 4.68 -6.10 -4.44
CA CYS A 37 5.78 -5.17 -4.55
C CYS A 37 6.94 -5.81 -5.33
N PHE A 38 7.37 -5.13 -6.38
CA PHE A 38 8.42 -5.57 -7.31
C PHE A 38 9.55 -4.55 -7.29
N ASN A 39 10.75 -5.04 -7.00
CA ASN A 39 11.96 -4.25 -7.05
C ASN A 39 12.27 -3.85 -8.49
N THR A 40 12.47 -2.56 -8.75
CA THR A 40 12.82 -2.07 -10.09
C THR A 40 14.29 -1.69 -10.22
N ILE A 41 15.05 -1.78 -9.13
CA ILE A 41 16.45 -1.36 -9.06
C ILE A 41 17.31 -2.55 -8.61
N ALA A 42 18.55 -2.63 -9.08
CA ALA A 42 19.51 -3.66 -8.66
C ALA A 42 20.07 -3.37 -7.25
N THR A 43 19.20 -3.21 -6.26
CA THR A 43 19.54 -2.93 -4.86
C THR A 43 18.58 -3.68 -3.94
N ALA A 44 19.11 -4.36 -2.93
CA ALA A 44 18.29 -5.10 -1.98
C ALA A 44 17.47 -4.16 -1.10
N LEU A 45 16.28 -4.61 -0.68
CA LEU A 45 15.38 -3.79 0.11
C LEU A 45 14.54 -4.64 1.07
N ALA A 46 14.19 -4.06 2.21
CA ALA A 46 13.27 -4.64 3.18
C ALA A 46 11.98 -3.83 3.21
N ILE A 47 10.85 -4.52 3.09
CA ILE A 47 9.52 -3.91 3.08
C ILE A 47 8.58 -4.63 4.04
N PHE A 48 7.62 -3.88 4.56
CA PHE A 48 6.57 -4.43 5.40
C PHE A 48 5.26 -3.66 5.26
N LEU A 49 4.18 -4.27 5.77
CA LEU A 49 2.87 -3.64 5.89
C LEU A 49 2.64 -3.13 7.31
N SER A 50 2.23 -1.88 7.42
CA SER A 50 1.87 -1.25 8.69
C SER A 50 0.47 -0.66 8.61
N ARG A 51 -0.26 -0.67 9.73
CA ARG A 51 -1.39 0.25 9.91
C ARG A 51 -0.88 1.69 9.95
N LEU A 52 -1.70 2.61 9.47
CA LEU A 52 -1.49 4.04 9.56
C LEU A 52 -2.54 4.63 10.49
N THR A 53 -2.11 5.44 11.45
CA THR A 53 -2.97 6.12 12.44
C THR A 53 -3.11 7.62 12.16
N ALA A 54 -2.29 8.15 11.26
CA ALA A 54 -2.46 9.46 10.64
C ALA A 54 -2.00 9.39 9.18
N GLN A 55 -2.68 10.13 8.31
CA GLN A 55 -2.45 10.07 6.87
C GLN A 55 -1.10 10.66 6.44
N GLY A 56 -0.53 11.60 7.20
CA GLY A 56 0.65 12.35 6.76
C GLY A 56 0.32 13.24 5.56
N THR A 57 1.20 13.29 4.56
CA THR A 57 0.93 13.92 3.26
C THR A 57 1.04 12.86 2.16
N PRO A 58 -0.09 12.23 1.78
CA PRO A 58 -0.09 11.23 0.73
C PRO A 58 0.28 11.85 -0.61
N GLY A 59 0.80 11.01 -1.52
CA GLY A 59 1.03 11.40 -2.91
C GLY A 59 -0.28 11.60 -3.68
N ALA A 60 -0.19 11.62 -5.01
CA ALA A 60 -1.39 11.66 -5.84
C ALA A 60 -2.30 10.45 -5.56
N GLY A 61 -3.60 10.71 -5.47
CA GLY A 61 -4.62 9.66 -5.50
C GLY A 61 -4.54 8.91 -6.83
N LEU A 62 -4.63 7.59 -6.77
CA LEU A 62 -4.60 6.72 -7.94
C LEU A 62 -6.02 6.45 -8.40
N THR A 63 -6.22 6.24 -9.70
CA THR A 63 -7.52 5.80 -10.21
C THR A 63 -7.72 4.32 -9.90
N GLU A 64 -8.76 4.00 -9.15
CA GLU A 64 -9.08 2.64 -8.74
C GLU A 64 -9.69 1.85 -9.92
N GLY A 65 -9.04 0.74 -10.27
CA GLY A 65 -9.58 -0.25 -11.20
C GLY A 65 -10.75 -0.98 -10.56
N LYS A 66 -11.92 -0.83 -11.15
CA LYS A 66 -13.16 -1.49 -10.71
C LYS A 66 -13.27 -2.85 -11.39
N HIS A 67 -13.26 -3.95 -10.63
CA HIS A 67 -13.44 -5.28 -11.20
C HIS A 67 -14.90 -5.52 -11.61
N ASP A 68 -15.82 -4.82 -10.93
CA ASP A 68 -17.20 -4.60 -11.38
C ASP A 68 -17.39 -3.10 -11.70
N PRO A 69 -17.62 -2.72 -12.97
CA PRO A 69 -17.81 -1.32 -13.36
C PRO A 69 -18.96 -0.59 -12.65
N ALA A 70 -19.97 -1.32 -12.18
CA ALA A 70 -21.13 -0.76 -11.48
C ALA A 70 -20.84 -0.44 -10.00
N SER A 71 -19.73 -0.94 -9.46
CA SER A 71 -19.31 -0.73 -8.07
C SER A 71 -18.15 0.28 -8.05
N PRO A 72 -18.37 1.56 -7.67
CA PRO A 72 -17.28 2.50 -7.48
C PRO A 72 -16.54 2.24 -6.17
N SER A 73 -15.23 2.50 -6.15
CA SER A 73 -14.43 2.49 -4.91
C SER A 73 -14.77 3.71 -4.05
N LEU A 74 -14.86 3.51 -2.73
CA LEU A 74 -15.01 4.59 -1.74
C LEU A 74 -13.76 4.75 -0.88
N MET A 75 -12.83 3.82 -1.01
CA MET A 75 -11.46 3.91 -0.51
C MET A 75 -10.53 4.49 -1.59
N THR A 76 -9.40 5.05 -1.16
CA THR A 76 -8.44 5.64 -2.08
C THR A 76 -7.05 5.08 -1.87
N ALA A 77 -6.44 4.62 -2.96
CA ALA A 77 -5.03 4.28 -3.01
C ALA A 77 -4.22 5.52 -3.39
N PHE A 78 -3.09 5.72 -2.74
CA PHE A 78 -2.19 6.85 -2.99
C PHE A 78 -0.80 6.35 -3.34
N GLY A 79 -0.15 7.10 -4.23
CA GLY A 79 1.27 6.97 -4.47
C GLY A 79 2.11 7.41 -3.26
N THR A 80 3.43 7.48 -3.48
CA THR A 80 4.41 7.72 -2.41
C THR A 80 4.16 9.04 -1.68
N HIS A 81 4.28 8.98 -0.36
CA HIS A 81 4.04 10.12 0.52
C HIS A 81 5.18 11.14 0.45
N SER A 82 4.83 12.43 0.51
CA SER A 82 5.80 13.53 0.54
C SER A 82 6.23 13.90 1.97
N ALA A 83 5.43 13.56 2.97
CA ALA A 83 5.73 13.72 4.40
C ALA A 83 5.41 12.43 5.17
N ASP A 84 5.99 12.29 6.35
CA ASP A 84 5.84 11.10 7.19
C ASP A 84 4.36 10.87 7.57
N ALA A 85 3.96 9.60 7.56
CA ALA A 85 2.70 9.15 8.16
C ALA A 85 2.97 8.63 9.58
N THR A 86 1.94 8.56 10.43
CA THR A 86 2.08 7.91 11.73
C THR A 86 1.85 6.42 11.57
N LEU A 87 2.93 5.63 11.70
CA LEU A 87 2.85 4.18 11.70
C LEU A 87 2.23 3.69 13.01
N GLY A 88 1.24 2.81 12.91
CA GLY A 88 0.66 2.07 14.03
C GLY A 88 1.21 0.66 14.09
N ASP A 89 0.31 -0.33 14.17
CA ASP A 89 0.70 -1.74 14.29
C ASP A 89 1.39 -2.27 13.01
N ASP A 90 2.56 -2.88 13.19
CA ASP A 90 3.16 -3.77 12.19
C ASP A 90 2.26 -5.00 12.03
N LEU A 91 1.85 -5.29 10.80
CA LEU A 91 0.93 -6.38 10.48
C LEU A 91 1.64 -7.74 10.34
N GLY A 92 2.97 -7.79 10.44
CA GLY A 92 3.78 -9.01 10.34
C GLY A 92 4.05 -9.48 8.91
N TYR A 93 3.52 -8.78 7.90
CA TYR A 93 3.82 -9.04 6.48
C TYR A 93 5.10 -8.33 6.11
N ARG A 94 6.22 -9.06 6.10
CA ARG A 94 7.56 -8.53 5.85
C ARG A 94 8.32 -9.39 4.84
N ALA A 95 9.12 -8.74 4.01
CA ALA A 95 9.98 -9.40 3.05
C ALA A 95 11.28 -8.62 2.82
N VAL A 96 12.37 -9.35 2.60
CA VAL A 96 13.62 -8.81 2.07
C VAL A 96 13.76 -9.27 0.63
N LEU A 97 13.77 -8.34 -0.32
CA LEU A 97 13.95 -8.60 -1.73
C LEU A 97 15.42 -8.49 -2.10
N GLY A 98 15.88 -9.42 -2.95
CA GLY A 98 17.27 -9.44 -3.40
C GLY A 98 17.60 -8.23 -4.29
N ALA A 99 18.91 -7.99 -4.48
CA ALA A 99 19.43 -6.97 -5.39
C ALA A 99 19.28 -7.38 -6.87
N ALA A 100 18.05 -7.65 -7.29
CA ALA A 100 17.70 -8.07 -8.64
C ALA A 100 16.43 -7.33 -9.08
N ILE A 101 16.50 -6.74 -10.27
CA ILE A 101 15.32 -6.17 -10.94
C ILE A 101 14.31 -7.30 -11.16
N GLY A 102 13.07 -7.08 -10.76
CA GLY A 102 12.01 -8.09 -10.81
C GLY A 102 11.95 -9.01 -9.59
N SER A 103 12.86 -8.89 -8.61
CA SER A 103 12.66 -9.53 -7.31
C SER A 103 11.40 -8.98 -6.67
N ALA A 104 10.52 -9.85 -6.20
CA ALA A 104 9.18 -9.44 -5.79
C ALA A 104 8.63 -10.29 -4.66
N VAL A 105 7.63 -9.72 -3.99
CA VAL A 105 6.75 -10.42 -3.06
C VAL A 105 5.30 -10.10 -3.41
N ILE A 106 4.44 -11.11 -3.32
CA ILE A 106 3.00 -10.96 -3.36
C ILE A 106 2.44 -11.60 -2.10
N TRP A 107 1.76 -10.80 -1.29
CA TRP A 107 1.03 -11.27 -0.13
C TRP A 107 -0.46 -11.38 -0.48
N THR A 108 -0.95 -12.60 -0.61
CA THR A 108 -2.39 -12.88 -0.74
C THR A 108 -2.96 -13.18 0.64
N ILE A 109 -4.06 -12.50 0.99
CA ILE A 109 -4.65 -12.51 2.33
C ILE A 109 -6.11 -12.96 2.22
N PRO A 110 -6.39 -14.28 2.31
CA PRO A 110 -7.72 -14.83 2.00
C PRO A 110 -8.88 -14.25 2.85
N LYS A 111 -8.60 -13.91 4.12
CA LYS A 111 -9.59 -13.30 5.02
C LYS A 111 -9.59 -11.77 4.99
N GLY A 112 -8.61 -11.18 4.31
CA GLY A 112 -8.34 -9.75 4.27
C GLY A 112 -7.80 -9.16 5.58
N ILE A 113 -7.13 -8.02 5.47
CA ILE A 113 -6.81 -7.13 6.61
C ILE A 113 -7.86 -6.03 6.65
N ILE A 114 -8.63 -5.96 7.73
CA ILE A 114 -9.68 -4.96 7.90
C ILE A 114 -9.06 -3.56 8.05
N ILE A 115 -9.55 -2.62 7.25
CA ILE A 115 -9.28 -1.19 7.34
C ILE A 115 -10.56 -0.53 7.84
N PRO A 116 -10.60 -0.09 9.12
CA PRO A 116 -11.80 0.50 9.70
C PRO A 116 -12.13 1.84 9.03
N VAL A 117 -13.41 2.21 9.06
CA VAL A 117 -13.89 3.51 8.58
C VAL A 117 -13.15 4.67 9.24
N GLY A 118 -12.85 5.72 8.48
CA GLY A 118 -12.17 6.93 8.95
C GLY A 118 -11.03 7.31 8.02
N THR A 119 -10.96 8.59 7.63
CA THR A 119 -10.00 9.08 6.63
C THR A 119 -8.53 8.98 7.06
N ALA A 120 -8.26 8.84 8.35
CA ALA A 120 -6.92 8.61 8.88
C ALA A 120 -6.52 7.12 8.92
N ASN A 121 -7.48 6.21 8.73
CA ASN A 121 -7.25 4.77 8.85
C ASN A 121 -6.82 4.20 7.50
N GLY A 122 -5.65 3.57 7.48
CA GLY A 122 -5.13 2.98 6.26
C GLY A 122 -4.06 1.93 6.51
N ILE A 123 -3.60 1.33 5.40
CA ILE A 123 -2.43 0.46 5.37
C ILE A 123 -1.37 1.11 4.49
N GLY A 124 -0.13 1.13 4.98
CA GLY A 124 1.04 1.57 4.24
C GLY A 124 1.94 0.41 3.87
N LEU A 125 2.44 0.42 2.63
CA LEU A 125 3.60 -0.36 2.22
C LEU A 125 4.85 0.47 2.52
N ILE A 126 5.63 0.04 3.51
CA ILE A 126 6.76 0.79 4.06
C ILE A 126 8.07 0.20 3.56
N LEU A 127 9.03 1.07 3.25
CA LEU A 127 10.41 0.69 2.99
C LEU A 127 11.20 0.75 4.30
N GLU A 128 11.35 -0.38 5.00
CA GLU A 128 12.11 -0.44 6.25
C GLU A 128 13.60 -0.16 6.02
N ASN A 129 14.17 -0.73 4.96
CA ASN A 129 15.58 -0.60 4.62
C ASN A 129 15.78 -0.66 3.10
N GLY A 130 16.78 0.04 2.59
CA GLY A 130 17.10 0.16 1.17
C GLY A 130 17.60 1.56 0.82
N THR A 131 17.71 1.87 -0.47
CA THR A 131 18.23 3.17 -0.94
C THR A 131 17.14 4.15 -1.34
N GLY A 132 15.90 3.94 -0.88
CA GLY A 132 14.75 4.72 -1.37
C GLY A 132 14.42 4.39 -2.84
N GLN A 133 14.68 3.14 -3.27
CA GLN A 133 14.43 2.76 -4.66
C GLN A 133 12.95 2.74 -5.00
N ALA A 134 12.64 3.13 -6.25
CA ALA A 134 11.33 2.97 -6.84
C ALA A 134 10.96 1.48 -6.92
N CYS A 135 9.72 1.16 -6.55
CA CYS A 135 9.14 -0.17 -6.66
C CYS A 135 7.85 -0.11 -7.47
N GLN A 136 7.59 -1.10 -8.34
CA GLN A 136 6.21 -1.28 -8.83
C GLN A 136 5.41 -1.92 -7.70
N ALA A 137 4.32 -1.28 -7.31
CA ALA A 137 3.48 -1.77 -6.23
C ALA A 137 2.02 -1.75 -6.64
N TYR A 138 1.24 -2.68 -6.07
CA TYR A 138 -0.20 -2.67 -6.21
C TYR A 138 -0.90 -3.14 -4.94
N PHE A 139 -2.14 -2.69 -4.78
CA PHE A 139 -3.08 -3.18 -3.79
C PHE A 139 -4.34 -3.70 -4.46
N VAL A 140 -4.93 -4.72 -3.85
CA VAL A 140 -6.26 -5.23 -4.17
C VAL A 140 -7.07 -5.27 -2.88
N TRP A 141 -8.28 -4.71 -2.90
CA TRP A 141 -9.16 -4.67 -1.74
C TRP A 141 -10.61 -4.96 -2.11
N GLU A 142 -11.42 -5.20 -1.09
CA GLU A 142 -12.87 -5.35 -1.20
C GLU A 142 -13.55 -4.37 -0.24
N GLU A 143 -14.70 -3.83 -0.66
CA GLU A 143 -15.58 -2.95 0.14
C GLU A 143 -17.08 -3.17 -0.13
#